data_AF-A0A3P3TXS7-F1
#
_entry.id   AF-A0A3P3TXS7-F1
#
_cell.length_a   1.000
_cell.length_b   1.000
_cell.length_c   1.000
_cell.angle_alpha   90.00
_cell.angle_beta   90.00
_cell.angle_gamma   90.00
#
_symmetry.space_group_name_H-M   'P 1'
#
loop_
_entity.id
_entity.type
_entity.pdbx_description
1 polymer ?
#
loop_
_entity_poly.entity_id
_entity_poly.type
_entity_poly.pdbx_seq_one_letter_code
_entity_poly.pdbx_strand_id
1 'polypeptide(L)'
;MTEVNDLPKEGLIQGDISPGNYLNDKDKAFIIDYGETEYSWFVSDIATPLSYEIPIPWVVSGDVRKEIAKLYYSNFLNGYCKEK
;
A
#
# COMPACT_ATOMS: atom_id res chain seq x y z
N MET A 1 2.77 16.08 -20.97
CA MET A 1 2.82 15.83 -19.52
C MET A 1 1.38 15.83 -19.08
N THR A 2 0.83 14.69 -18.69
CA THR A 2 -0.47 14.65 -18.03
C THR A 2 -0.27 15.29 -16.66
N GLU A 3 -1.00 16.35 -16.33
CA GLU A 3 -0.87 16.97 -15.01
C GLU A 3 -1.38 15.97 -13.97
N VAL A 4 -0.75 15.90 -12.80
CA VAL A 4 -1.12 14.97 -11.70
C VAL A 4 -2.60 15.10 -11.32
N ASN A 5 -3.21 16.25 -11.59
CA ASN A 5 -4.63 16.52 -11.36
C ASN A 5 -5.59 15.81 -12.35
N ASP A 6 -5.09 15.38 -13.51
CA ASP A 6 -5.89 14.73 -14.56
C ASP A 6 -5.94 13.20 -14.41
N LEU A 7 -5.17 12.65 -13.48
CA LEU A 7 -5.22 11.22 -13.18
C LEU A 7 -6.54 10.88 -12.45
N PRO A 8 -7.15 9.71 -12.72
CA PRO A 8 -8.29 9.25 -11.95
C PRO A 8 -7.86 9.16 -10.47
N LYS A 9 -8.71 9.66 -9.57
CA LYS A 9 -8.44 9.63 -8.12
C LYS A 9 -9.02 8.39 -7.45
N GLU A 10 -9.91 7.72 -8.17
CA GLU A 10 -10.68 6.57 -7.73
C GLU A 10 -10.87 5.59 -8.89
N GLY A 11 -11.12 4.34 -8.53
CA GLY A 11 -11.31 3.24 -9.46
C GLY A 11 -11.44 1.93 -8.70
N LEU A 12 -11.39 0.83 -9.44
CA LEU A 12 -11.36 -0.50 -8.85
C LEU A 12 -10.00 -0.75 -8.19
N ILE A 13 -9.99 -1.09 -6.91
CA ILE A 13 -8.80 -1.43 -6.11
C ILE A 13 -8.94 -2.83 -5.51
N GLN A 14 -7.85 -3.46 -5.09
CA GLN A 14 -7.93 -4.81 -4.50
C GLN A 14 -8.56 -4.79 -3.09
N GLY A 15 -8.40 -3.69 -2.34
CA GLY A 15 -9.18 -3.42 -1.12
C GLY A 15 -8.62 -4.00 0.17
N ASP A 16 -7.80 -5.05 0.11
CA ASP A 16 -7.18 -5.74 1.25
C ASP A 16 -5.73 -6.18 0.98
N ILE A 17 -4.87 -5.25 0.54
CA ILE A 17 -3.46 -5.57 0.33
C ILE A 17 -2.80 -5.68 1.71
N SER A 18 -2.45 -6.91 2.08
CA SER A 18 -1.79 -7.25 3.35
C SER A 18 -0.60 -8.18 3.11
N PRO A 19 0.28 -8.38 4.10
CA PRO A 19 1.36 -9.37 4.02
C PRO A 19 0.92 -10.82 3.74
N GLY A 20 -0.35 -11.15 3.98
CA GLY A 20 -0.92 -12.44 3.60
C GLY A 20 -1.32 -12.54 2.12
N ASN A 21 -1.53 -11.41 1.45
CA ASN A 21 -2.11 -11.32 0.11
C ASN A 21 -1.10 -10.90 -0.97
N TYR A 22 0.19 -10.75 -0.62
CA TYR A 22 1.28 -10.64 -1.59
C TYR A 22 2.25 -11.82 -1.47
N LEU A 23 2.59 -12.42 -2.61
CA LEU A 23 3.56 -13.50 -2.72
C LEU A 23 4.79 -13.02 -3.49
N ASN A 24 5.98 -13.32 -2.98
CA ASN A 24 7.23 -13.02 -3.66
C ASN A 24 7.82 -14.30 -4.27
N ASP A 25 8.07 -14.29 -5.58
CA ASP A 25 8.91 -15.28 -6.27
C ASP A 25 10.10 -14.54 -6.92
N LYS A 26 11.25 -14.63 -6.26
CA LYS A 26 12.47 -13.88 -6.61
C LYS A 26 12.18 -12.38 -6.67
N ASP A 27 12.38 -11.76 -7.83
CA ASP A 27 12.18 -10.32 -8.07
C ASP A 27 10.74 -9.99 -8.50
N LYS A 28 9.80 -10.94 -8.43
CA LYS A 28 8.41 -10.75 -8.82
C LYS A 28 7.48 -10.82 -7.62
N ALA A 29 6.61 -9.82 -7.52
CA ALA A 29 5.50 -9.81 -6.59
C ALA A 29 4.21 -10.24 -7.31
N PHE A 30 3.38 -11.02 -6.63
CA PHE A 30 2.06 -11.47 -7.08
C PHE A 30 1.04 -11.11 -6.02
N ILE A 31 0.00 -10.36 -6.40
CA ILE A 31 -1.15 -10.09 -5.54
C ILE A 31 -2.20 -11.18 -5.75
N ILE A 32 -2.70 -11.73 -4.65
CA ILE A 32 -3.73 -12.77 -4.61
C ILE A 32 -4.94 -12.29 -3.80
N ASP A 33 -5.95 -13.14 -3.68
CA ASP A 33 -7.17 -12.92 -2.88
C ASP A 33 -7.92 -11.62 -3.23
N TYR A 34 -8.62 -11.62 -4.36
CA TYR A 34 -9.39 -10.47 -4.86
C TYR A 34 -10.83 -10.42 -4.33
N GLY A 35 -11.15 -11.13 -3.24
CA GLY A 35 -12.51 -11.21 -2.68
C GLY A 35 -13.07 -9.86 -2.23
N GLU A 36 -12.20 -8.97 -1.75
CA GLU A 36 -12.54 -7.64 -1.22
C GLU A 36 -12.31 -6.50 -2.23
N THR A 37 -12.24 -6.84 -3.53
CA THR A 37 -12.06 -5.83 -4.59
C THR A 37 -13.24 -4.86 -4.60
N GLU A 38 -12.96 -3.56 -4.53
CA GLU A 38 -13.98 -2.52 -4.42
C GLU A 38 -13.67 -1.29 -5.28
N TYR A 39 -14.69 -0.48 -5.57
CA TYR A 39 -14.49 0.86 -6.12
C TYR A 39 -14.21 1.83 -4.97
N SER A 40 -13.01 2.40 -4.96
CA SER A 40 -12.56 3.28 -3.88
C SER A 40 -11.48 4.23 -4.39
N TRP A 41 -10.95 5.07 -3.51
CA TRP A 41 -9.86 5.97 -3.84
C TRP A 41 -8.54 5.20 -3.95
N PHE A 42 -7.71 5.51 -4.94
CA PHE A 42 -6.42 4.83 -5.11
C PHE A 42 -5.48 5.00 -3.92
N VAL A 43 -5.63 6.10 -3.17
CA VAL A 43 -4.89 6.29 -1.92
C VAL A 43 -5.24 5.25 -0.85
N SER A 44 -6.43 4.66 -0.89
CA SER A 44 -6.82 3.57 0.02
C SER A 44 -5.96 2.33 -0.22
N ASP A 45 -5.64 2.00 -1.47
CA ASP A 45 -4.77 0.88 -1.84
C ASP A 45 -3.30 1.08 -1.40
N ILE A 46 -2.95 2.30 -0.97
CA ILE A 46 -1.67 2.64 -0.32
C ILE A 46 -1.81 2.61 1.20
N ALA A 47 -2.91 3.14 1.74
CA ALA A 47 -3.15 3.27 3.17
C ALA A 47 -3.39 1.91 3.84
N THR A 48 -4.10 1.00 3.18
CA THR A 48 -4.40 -0.35 3.67
C THR A 48 -3.12 -1.14 4.00
N PRO A 49 -2.18 -1.36 3.05
CA PRO A 49 -0.96 -2.12 3.36
C PRO A 49 -0.06 -1.39 4.36
N LEU A 50 0.02 -0.05 4.32
CA LEU A 50 0.73 0.73 5.33
C LEU A 50 0.18 0.45 6.74
N SER A 51 -1.14 0.32 6.89
CA SER A 51 -1.77 0.06 8.19
C SER A 51 -1.44 -1.33 8.73
N TYR A 52 -1.32 -2.34 7.86
CA TYR A 52 -0.94 -3.71 8.24
C TYR A 52 0.53 -3.83 8.66
N GLU A 53 1.40 -3.00 8.09
CA GLU A 53 2.85 -3.03 8.34
C GLU A 53 3.26 -2.31 9.63
N ILE A 54 2.39 -1.46 10.17
CA ILE A 54 2.64 -0.76 11.43
C ILE A 54 2.24 -1.68 12.60
N PRO A 55 3.18 -2.08 13.48
CA PRO A 55 2.84 -2.90 14.63
C PRO A 55 1.81 -2.23 15.55
N ILE A 56 1.03 -3.05 16.23
CA ILE A 56 0.03 -2.60 17.19
C ILE A 56 0.67 -1.84 18.38
N PRO A 57 -0.01 -0.81 18.94
CA PRO A 57 0.58 0.10 19.92
C PRO A 57 1.13 -0.52 21.20
N TRP A 58 0.68 -1.71 21.58
CA TRP A 58 1.13 -2.41 22.79
C TRP A 58 2.33 -3.34 22.55
N VAL A 59 2.76 -3.52 21.30
CA VAL A 59 3.98 -4.28 20.95
C VAL A 59 5.17 -3.33 20.77
N VAL A 60 4.92 -2.14 20.19
CA VAL A 60 5.96 -1.17 19.83
C VAL A 60 5.52 0.25 20.18
N SER A 61 6.44 1.07 20.68
CA SER A 61 6.17 2.47 21.06
C SER A 61 5.76 3.35 19.87
N GLY A 62 5.11 4.48 20.15
CA GLY A 62 4.65 5.42 19.13
C GLY A 62 5.76 5.94 18.21
N ASP A 63 6.93 6.26 18.76
CA ASP A 63 8.06 6.76 17.95
C ASP A 63 8.59 5.71 16.99
N VAL A 64 8.77 4.47 17.45
CA VAL A 64 9.25 3.38 16.58
C VAL A 64 8.18 3.04 15.52
N ARG A 65 6.89 3.05 15.87
CA ARG A 65 5.80 2.91 14.90
C ARG A 65 5.83 4.00 13.83
N LYS A 66 6.13 5.24 14.20
CA LYS A 66 6.27 6.37 13.27
C LYS A 66 7.45 6.18 12.32
N GLU A 67 8.58 5.68 12.81
CA GLU A 67 9.74 5.39 11.95
C GLU A 67 9.47 4.23 10.99
N ILE A 68 8.78 3.17 11.44
CA ILE A 68 8.33 2.07 10.56
C ILE A 68 7.39 2.61 9.47
N ALA A 69 6.40 3.42 9.84
CA ALA A 69 5.45 4.01 8.89
C ALA A 69 6.15 4.86 7.82
N LYS A 70 7.11 5.70 8.23
CA LYS A 70 7.91 6.51 7.29
C LYS A 70 8.75 5.64 6.36
N LEU A 71 9.40 4.62 6.90
CA LEU A 71 10.26 3.72 6.12
C LEU A 71 9.44 2.98 5.06
N TYR A 72 8.30 2.40 5.45
CA TYR A 72 7.38 1.74 4.52
C TYR A 72 6.89 2.72 3.46
N TYR A 73 6.29 3.84 3.88
CA TYR A 73 5.71 4.84 2.97
C TYR A 73 6.72 5.34 1.94
N SER A 74 7.94 5.69 2.39
CA SER A 74 8.98 6.23 1.50
C SER A 74 9.40 5.23 0.40
N ASN A 75 9.59 3.96 0.75
CA ASN A 75 9.98 2.92 -0.21
C ASN A 75 8.82 2.55 -1.13
N PHE A 76 7.61 2.39 -0.57
CA PHE A 76 6.42 2.05 -1.34
C PHE A 76 6.12 3.14 -2.38
N LEU A 77 6.06 4.42 -1.98
CA LEU A 77 5.80 5.52 -2.93
C LEU A 77 6.89 5.64 -3.99
N ASN A 78 8.15 5.37 -3.64
CA ASN A 78 9.25 5.38 -4.61
C ASN A 78 9.03 4.35 -5.73
N GLY A 79 8.52 3.16 -5.39
CA GLY A 79 8.11 2.15 -6.36
C GLY A 79 6.86 2.56 -7.12
N TYR A 80 5.79 2.92 -6.40
CA TYR A 80 4.48 3.28 -6.95
C TYR A 80 4.58 4.39 -8.01
N CYS A 81 5.36 5.45 -7.76
CA CYS A 81 5.52 6.57 -8.71
C CYS A 81 6.35 6.23 -9.95
N LYS A 82 6.99 5.07 -10.03
CA LYS A 82 7.72 4.61 -11.24
C LYS A 82 6.81 3.88 -12.21
N GLU A 83 5.73 3.31 -11.71
CA GLU A 83 4.71 2.62 -12.52
C GLU A 83 3.73 3.65 -13.09
N LYS A 84 3.26 3.40 -14.32
CA LYS A 84 2.39 4.32 -15.08
C LYS A 84 1.02 3.71 -15.34
#